data_AF-A0AAN0JKY6-F1
#
_entry.id   AF-A0AAN0JKY6-F1
#
_cell.length_a   1.000
_cell.length_b   1.000
_cell.length_c   1.000
_cell.angle_alpha   90.00
_cell.angle_beta   90.00
_cell.angle_gamma   90.00
#
_symmetry.space_group_name_H-M   'P 1'
#
loop_
_entity.id
_entity.type
_entity.pdbx_description
1 polymer ?
#
loop_
_entity_poly.entity_id
_entity_poly.type
_entity_poly.pdbx_seq_one_letter_code
_entity_poly.pdbx_strand_id
1 'polypeptide(L)'
;MPGLKTFVVKFMIRMSKDFATSSLKREVAAENQEDISMEETLQEYQIDKRKLWEQSYYPYLFLNEDGMTITFVGFNVTCTGDLMDPVKGLIIEAGVMKPQLHTGLQHNLVNLSENYQSWQKDTMIEKIGMVMGLEWSWDPDPTYVLTVDNVIKIMAIHMRFRCNIPVVIVGETGCGKTRLIRYMCDLAARGCKDGRSHVQNMLIMKVHSGTLESDVIKKVEEAEKIAAKNRNDHGIDTILFFDEANTSDAIGLIKEVMCDRRINGRLIEADVKFIAACNPYRKHTDKMISKLESAGLGFFVKATETQQKLGKIPLRQLVYRVLDLPPSMRPLVYDFGQLNNATEKDYTRQIVKDRCHVISEVTGQTAVIESVAYVLVWSQKYMRGRNV
;
A
#
# COMPACT_ATOMS: atom_id res chain seq x y z
N MET A 1 -15.78 -7.49 30.96
CA MET A 1 -16.94 -7.91 30.13
C MET A 1 -16.77 -9.36 29.66
N PRO A 2 -17.71 -10.27 30.01
CA PRO A 2 -17.72 -11.64 29.48
C PRO A 2 -17.75 -11.67 27.95
N GLY A 3 -17.01 -12.58 27.32
CA GLY A 3 -16.98 -12.74 25.85
C GLY A 3 -16.03 -11.82 25.08
N LEU A 4 -15.55 -10.71 25.69
CA LEU A 4 -14.66 -9.76 25.00
C LEU A 4 -13.35 -10.42 24.52
N LYS A 5 -12.69 -11.21 25.38
CA LYS A 5 -11.46 -11.93 25.00
C LYS A 5 -11.68 -12.85 23.80
N THR A 6 -12.78 -13.59 23.78
CA THR A 6 -13.13 -14.48 22.67
C THR A 6 -13.36 -13.70 21.38
N PHE A 7 -14.06 -12.57 21.45
CA PHE A 7 -14.27 -11.67 20.32
C PHE A 7 -12.94 -11.13 19.77
N VAL A 8 -12.07 -10.61 20.64
CA VAL A 8 -10.74 -10.11 20.27
C VAL A 8 -9.90 -11.21 19.61
N VAL A 9 -9.83 -12.41 20.19
CA VAL A 9 -9.06 -13.53 19.62
C VAL A 9 -9.58 -13.92 18.23
N LYS A 10 -10.91 -13.97 18.03
CA LYS A 10 -11.50 -14.23 16.71
C LYS A 10 -11.06 -13.18 15.68
N PHE A 11 -11.06 -11.91 16.04
CA PHE A 11 -10.61 -10.82 15.16
C PHE A 11 -9.11 -10.87 14.89
N MET A 12 -8.29 -11.17 15.89
CA MET A 12 -6.85 -11.33 15.71
C MET A 12 -6.52 -12.48 14.74
N ILE A 13 -7.22 -13.61 14.84
CA ILE A 13 -7.11 -14.73 13.87
C ILE A 13 -7.55 -14.29 12.46
N ARG A 14 -8.58 -13.46 12.36
CA ARG A 14 -9.07 -12.95 11.07
C ARG A 14 -8.04 -12.03 10.42
N MET A 15 -7.51 -11.07 11.18
CA MET A 15 -6.47 -10.15 10.71
C MET A 15 -5.18 -10.91 10.37
N SER A 16 -4.79 -11.92 11.16
CA SER A 16 -3.59 -12.70 10.88
C SER A 16 -3.68 -13.49 9.57
N LYS A 17 -4.88 -14.01 9.22
CA LYS A 17 -5.10 -14.65 7.92
C LYS A 17 -4.88 -13.70 6.74
N ASP A 18 -5.19 -12.42 6.92
CA ASP A 18 -4.94 -11.42 5.88
C ASP A 18 -3.44 -11.28 5.58
N PHE A 19 -2.61 -11.35 6.63
CA PHE A 19 -1.15 -11.17 6.52
C PHE A 19 -0.37 -12.46 6.21
N ALA A 20 -0.90 -13.63 6.57
CA ALA A 20 -0.16 -14.91 6.52
C ALA A 20 -0.43 -15.77 5.27
N THR A 21 -1.36 -15.38 4.40
CA THR A 21 -1.74 -16.17 3.22
C THR A 21 -1.18 -15.56 1.94
N SER A 22 -0.70 -16.40 1.02
CA SER A 22 -0.10 -15.91 -0.23
C SER A 22 -1.07 -15.07 -1.03
N SER A 23 -0.61 -13.91 -1.50
CA SER A 23 -1.40 -13.02 -2.35
C SER A 23 -1.23 -13.32 -3.84
N LEU A 24 -0.17 -14.02 -4.24
CA LEU A 24 0.04 -14.46 -5.63
C LEU A 24 -0.41 -15.92 -5.80
N LYS A 25 -0.91 -16.26 -6.99
CA LYS A 25 -1.48 -17.59 -7.29
C LYS A 25 -0.46 -18.74 -7.22
N ARG A 26 0.85 -18.48 -7.32
CA ARG A 26 1.89 -19.51 -7.26
C ARG A 26 2.44 -19.70 -5.84
N GLU A 27 2.08 -20.81 -5.21
CA GLU A 27 2.76 -21.35 -4.03
C GLU A 27 3.92 -22.26 -4.49
N VAL A 28 5.13 -21.71 -4.57
CA VAL A 28 6.43 -22.42 -4.75
C VAL A 28 6.52 -23.31 -6.02
N ALA A 29 7.55 -23.07 -6.82
CA ALA A 29 7.79 -23.76 -8.09
C ALA A 29 7.74 -25.30 -7.98
N ALA A 30 6.86 -25.94 -8.75
CA ALA A 30 7.23 -27.18 -9.42
C ALA A 30 8.09 -26.76 -10.64
N GLU A 31 9.40 -26.89 -10.53
CA GLU A 31 10.35 -26.54 -11.61
C GLU A 31 10.27 -27.49 -12.83
N ASN A 32 9.35 -28.45 -12.83
CA ASN A 32 9.37 -29.59 -13.76
C ASN A 32 8.18 -29.66 -14.74
N GLN A 33 7.54 -28.55 -15.11
CA GLN A 33 6.54 -28.53 -16.18
C GLN A 33 7.03 -27.72 -17.38
N GLU A 34 7.65 -28.42 -18.34
CA GLU A 34 8.19 -27.83 -19.57
C GLU A 34 7.10 -27.25 -20.49
N ASP A 35 5.83 -27.63 -20.32
CA ASP A 35 4.72 -27.31 -21.23
C ASP A 35 3.86 -26.09 -20.87
N ILE A 36 4.20 -25.30 -19.84
CA ILE A 36 3.38 -24.13 -19.46
C ILE A 36 3.51 -23.01 -20.53
N SER A 37 2.38 -22.51 -21.03
CA SER A 37 2.31 -21.41 -22.00
C SER A 37 2.71 -20.06 -21.38
N MET A 38 2.99 -19.04 -22.22
CA MET A 38 3.29 -17.68 -21.72
C MET A 38 2.12 -17.04 -20.97
N GLU A 39 0.88 -17.37 -21.35
CA GLU A 39 -0.31 -16.83 -20.70
C GLU A 39 -0.52 -17.43 -19.31
N GLU A 40 -0.36 -18.75 -19.19
CA GLU A 40 -0.37 -19.45 -17.90
C GLU A 40 0.77 -18.96 -17.01
N THR A 41 1.96 -18.74 -17.58
CA THR A 41 3.10 -18.13 -16.86
C THR A 41 2.70 -16.78 -16.26
N LEU A 42 2.03 -15.90 -17.00
CA LEU A 42 1.62 -14.59 -16.49
C LEU A 42 0.54 -14.70 -15.40
N GLN A 43 -0.37 -15.67 -15.50
CA GLN A 43 -1.43 -15.88 -14.51
C GLN A 43 -0.86 -16.19 -13.12
N GLU A 44 0.30 -16.83 -13.04
CA GLU A 44 0.98 -17.14 -11.77
C GLU A 44 1.41 -15.89 -11.00
N TYR A 45 1.72 -14.81 -11.70
CA TYR A 45 2.14 -13.53 -11.13
C TYR A 45 0.96 -12.59 -10.82
N GLN A 46 -0.26 -12.98 -11.17
CA GLN A 46 -1.44 -12.21 -10.81
C GLN A 46 -1.78 -12.39 -9.34
N ILE A 47 -2.25 -11.31 -8.73
CA ILE A 47 -2.83 -11.34 -7.39
C ILE A 47 -4.08 -12.24 -7.45
N ASP A 48 -4.23 -13.11 -6.45
CA ASP A 48 -5.42 -13.94 -6.27
C ASP A 48 -6.65 -13.02 -6.16
N LYS A 49 -7.74 -13.37 -6.86
CA LYS A 49 -8.98 -12.58 -6.82
C LYS A 49 -9.49 -12.36 -5.39
N ARG A 50 -9.27 -13.33 -4.50
CA ARG A 50 -9.63 -13.27 -3.06
C ARG A 50 -8.81 -12.25 -2.27
N LYS A 51 -7.75 -11.71 -2.86
CA LYS A 51 -6.79 -10.76 -2.27
C LYS A 51 -6.77 -9.44 -3.02
N LEU A 52 -7.61 -9.27 -4.03
CA LEU A 52 -7.81 -7.98 -4.67
C LEU A 52 -8.40 -7.00 -3.69
N TRP A 53 -7.87 -5.79 -3.70
CA TRP A 53 -8.15 -4.81 -2.66
C TRP A 53 -9.65 -4.52 -2.56
N GLU A 54 -10.27 -4.20 -3.69
CA GLU A 54 -11.67 -3.77 -3.80
C GLU A 54 -12.69 -4.90 -3.60
N GLN A 55 -12.24 -6.15 -3.74
CA GLN A 55 -13.10 -7.33 -3.62
C GLN A 55 -13.09 -7.93 -2.21
N SER A 56 -12.17 -7.49 -1.36
CA SER A 56 -11.97 -8.02 -0.01
C SER A 56 -12.59 -7.10 1.04
N TYR A 57 -12.65 -7.60 2.27
CA TYR A 57 -13.10 -6.86 3.44
C TYR A 57 -11.95 -6.72 4.43
N TYR A 58 -11.85 -5.56 5.07
CA TYR A 58 -10.75 -5.21 5.99
C TYR A 58 -11.24 -4.92 7.40
N PRO A 59 -11.84 -5.91 8.09
CA PRO A 59 -12.36 -5.74 9.43
C PRO A 59 -11.24 -5.74 10.48
N TYR A 60 -10.58 -4.59 10.67
CA TYR A 60 -9.45 -4.44 11.59
C TYR A 60 -9.87 -3.94 12.97
N LEU A 61 -9.36 -4.60 14.01
CA LEU A 61 -9.57 -4.25 15.41
C LEU A 61 -8.22 -3.90 16.04
N PHE A 62 -8.08 -2.68 16.53
CA PHE A 62 -6.87 -2.21 17.20
C PHE A 62 -7.13 -1.99 18.68
N LEU A 63 -6.26 -2.55 19.52
CA LEU A 63 -6.11 -2.10 20.89
C LEU A 63 -5.17 -0.89 20.84
N ASN A 64 -5.64 0.27 21.30
CA ASN A 64 -4.87 1.50 21.22
C ASN A 64 -3.79 1.53 22.30
N GLU A 65 -2.80 2.40 22.11
CA GLU A 65 -1.61 2.46 22.96
C GLU A 65 -1.89 3.00 24.37
N ASP A 66 -3.03 3.67 24.55
CA ASP A 66 -3.55 4.10 25.85
C ASP A 66 -3.96 2.94 26.78
N GLY A 67 -4.04 1.71 26.26
CA GLY A 67 -4.45 0.51 27.00
C GLY A 67 -5.92 0.48 27.42
N MET A 68 -6.72 1.48 27.00
CA MET A 68 -8.09 1.69 27.47
C MET A 68 -9.11 1.67 26.34
N THR A 69 -8.73 2.08 25.13
CA THR A 69 -9.64 2.22 23.99
C THR A 69 -9.39 1.19 22.88
N ILE A 70 -10.44 0.92 22.10
CA ILE A 70 -10.41 -0.02 20.97
C ILE A 70 -10.92 0.71 19.73
N THR A 71 -10.16 0.62 18.64
CA THR A 71 -10.53 1.21 17.34
C THR A 71 -11.01 0.11 16.39
N PHE A 72 -12.22 0.29 15.87
CA PHE A 72 -12.87 -0.60 14.91
C PHE A 72 -12.82 0.06 13.53
N VAL A 73 -12.36 -0.67 12.51
CA VAL A 73 -12.05 -0.09 11.20
C VAL A 73 -12.47 -1.06 10.10
N GLY A 74 -13.21 -0.55 9.12
CA GLY A 74 -13.64 -1.33 7.95
C GLY A 74 -14.78 -2.30 8.22
N PHE A 75 -15.44 -2.20 9.38
CA PHE A 75 -16.63 -2.99 9.70
C PHE A 75 -17.54 -2.32 10.74
N ASN A 76 -18.80 -2.75 10.74
CA ASN A 76 -19.78 -2.51 11.79
C ASN A 76 -20.24 -3.84 12.41
N VAL A 77 -20.79 -3.79 13.62
CA VAL A 77 -21.43 -4.92 14.29
C VAL A 77 -22.88 -4.59 14.58
N THR A 78 -23.80 -5.36 14.00
CA THR A 78 -25.25 -5.18 14.19
C THR A 78 -25.66 -5.47 15.64
N CYS A 79 -26.85 -5.03 16.05
CA CYS A 79 -27.39 -5.33 17.38
C CYS A 79 -27.61 -6.84 17.63
N THR A 80 -27.76 -7.64 16.58
CA THR A 80 -27.81 -9.10 16.63
C THR A 80 -26.43 -9.74 16.78
N GLY A 81 -25.35 -8.95 16.66
CA GLY A 81 -23.97 -9.40 16.82
C GLY A 81 -23.31 -9.89 15.53
N ASP A 82 -23.82 -9.48 14.38
CA ASP A 82 -23.31 -9.87 13.06
C ASP A 82 -22.30 -8.84 12.54
N LEU A 83 -21.26 -9.33 11.86
CA LEU A 83 -20.24 -8.52 11.20
C LEU A 83 -20.78 -8.02 9.86
N MET A 84 -20.79 -6.70 9.67
CA MET A 84 -21.34 -6.06 8.49
C MET A 84 -20.32 -5.14 7.81
N ASP A 85 -20.29 -5.16 6.48
CA ASP A 85 -19.59 -4.17 5.68
C ASP A 85 -20.33 -2.82 5.75
N PRO A 86 -19.66 -1.74 6.16
CA PRO A 86 -20.33 -0.48 6.47
C PRO A 86 -20.72 0.31 5.21
N VAL A 87 -20.21 -0.04 4.03
CA VAL A 87 -20.45 0.68 2.76
C VAL A 87 -21.50 -0.05 1.92
N LYS A 88 -21.36 -1.37 1.79
CA LYS A 88 -22.22 -2.27 1.00
C LYS A 88 -23.43 -2.74 1.81
N GLY A 89 -23.41 -2.63 3.14
CA GLY A 89 -24.48 -3.10 4.03
C GLY A 89 -24.64 -4.62 4.05
N LEU A 90 -23.63 -5.36 3.59
CA LEU A 90 -23.66 -6.82 3.48
C LEU A 90 -23.15 -7.45 4.79
N ILE A 91 -23.82 -8.51 5.24
CA ILE A 91 -23.34 -9.34 6.34
C ILE A 91 -22.14 -10.16 5.85
N ILE A 92 -20.98 -9.90 6.45
CA ILE A 92 -19.73 -10.61 6.20
C ILE A 92 -19.74 -11.94 6.98
N GLU A 93 -20.21 -11.93 8.22
CA GLU A 93 -20.28 -13.11 9.09
C GLU A 93 -21.33 -12.94 10.18
N ALA A 94 -22.16 -13.95 10.39
CA ALA A 94 -23.18 -13.94 11.43
C ALA A 94 -22.62 -14.35 12.81
N GLY A 95 -23.15 -13.76 13.88
CA GLY A 95 -22.90 -14.17 15.26
C GLY A 95 -21.44 -14.03 15.71
N VAL A 96 -20.71 -13.04 15.21
CA VAL A 96 -19.32 -12.77 15.65
C VAL A 96 -19.25 -12.31 17.10
N MET A 97 -20.31 -11.64 17.57
CA MET A 97 -20.42 -11.06 18.90
C MET A 97 -21.73 -11.53 19.56
N LYS A 98 -21.70 -11.82 20.86
CA LYS A 98 -22.95 -12.07 21.61
C LYS A 98 -23.66 -10.74 21.90
N PRO A 99 -25.01 -10.67 21.87
CA PRO A 99 -25.74 -9.42 22.16
C PRO A 99 -25.37 -8.78 23.50
N GLN A 100 -25.08 -9.56 24.55
CA GLN A 100 -24.66 -9.02 25.84
C GLN A 100 -23.32 -8.25 25.76
N LEU A 101 -22.39 -8.72 24.92
CA LEU A 101 -21.12 -8.02 24.69
C LEU A 101 -21.33 -6.76 23.85
N HIS A 102 -22.23 -6.81 22.86
CA HIS A 102 -22.59 -5.65 22.03
C HIS A 102 -23.11 -4.49 22.90
N THR A 103 -24.13 -4.77 23.71
CA THR A 103 -24.68 -3.78 24.67
C THR A 103 -23.60 -3.31 25.64
N GLY A 104 -22.77 -4.22 26.17
CA GLY A 104 -21.67 -3.85 27.07
C GLY A 104 -20.68 -2.88 26.44
N LEU A 105 -20.28 -3.09 25.19
CA LEU A 105 -19.37 -2.21 24.46
C LEU A 105 -20.01 -0.84 24.16
N GLN A 106 -21.28 -0.81 23.76
CA GLN A 106 -22.01 0.44 23.56
C GLN A 106 -22.12 1.27 24.85
N HIS A 107 -22.39 0.63 25.99
CA HIS A 107 -22.39 1.30 27.31
C HIS A 107 -21.02 1.87 27.69
N ASN A 108 -19.93 1.29 27.16
CA ASN A 108 -18.57 1.80 27.32
C ASN A 108 -18.16 2.74 26.16
N LEU A 109 -19.12 3.31 25.45
CA LEU A 109 -18.92 4.30 24.39
C LEU A 109 -18.11 3.80 23.18
N VAL A 110 -18.05 2.48 22.97
CA VAL A 110 -17.44 1.91 21.76
C VAL A 110 -18.45 2.01 20.61
N ASN A 111 -18.07 2.72 19.55
CA ASN A 111 -18.91 2.82 18.35
C ASN A 111 -18.81 1.54 17.53
N LEU A 112 -19.93 0.80 17.45
CA LEU A 112 -20.05 -0.44 16.66
C LEU A 112 -20.78 -0.22 15.33
N SER A 113 -21.26 1.00 15.06
CA SER A 113 -22.05 1.34 13.88
C SER A 113 -21.55 2.67 13.31
N GLU A 114 -20.27 2.69 12.95
CA GLU A 114 -19.60 3.89 12.46
C GLU A 114 -20.10 4.24 11.05
N ASN A 115 -20.37 5.54 10.83
CA ASN A 115 -20.73 6.05 9.50
C ASN A 115 -19.48 6.64 8.83
N TYR A 116 -18.73 5.78 8.16
CA TYR A 116 -17.51 6.17 7.45
C TYR A 116 -17.75 7.22 6.37
N GLN A 117 -18.96 7.30 5.80
CA GLN A 117 -19.28 8.29 4.76
C GLN A 117 -19.38 9.72 5.30
N SER A 118 -19.63 9.89 6.61
CA SER A 118 -19.70 11.22 7.23
C SER A 118 -18.36 11.71 7.78
N TRP A 119 -17.32 10.86 7.76
CA TRP A 119 -16.01 11.22 8.28
C TRP A 119 -15.40 12.38 7.51
N GLN A 120 -15.08 13.45 8.24
CA GLN A 120 -14.26 14.54 7.74
C GLN A 120 -12.79 14.17 7.88
N LYS A 121 -11.92 14.92 7.19
CA LYS A 121 -10.47 14.69 7.21
C LYS A 121 -9.90 14.68 8.63
N ASP A 122 -10.34 15.60 9.49
CA ASP A 122 -9.88 15.67 10.88
C ASP A 122 -10.24 14.42 11.68
N THR A 123 -11.47 13.89 11.52
CA THR A 123 -11.87 12.62 12.13
C THR A 123 -11.01 11.45 11.64
N MET A 124 -10.69 11.41 10.34
CA MET A 124 -9.82 10.38 9.78
C MET A 124 -8.39 10.46 10.36
N ILE A 125 -7.85 11.67 10.47
CA ILE A 125 -6.54 11.93 11.08
C ILE A 125 -6.52 11.51 12.55
N GLU A 126 -7.55 11.86 13.31
CA GLU A 126 -7.69 11.48 14.73
C GLU A 126 -7.71 9.95 14.89
N LYS A 127 -8.47 9.23 14.05
CA LYS A 127 -8.53 7.77 14.08
C LYS A 127 -7.18 7.13 13.76
N ILE A 128 -6.45 7.65 12.76
CA ILE A 128 -5.09 7.18 12.46
C ILE A 128 -4.18 7.44 13.66
N GLY A 129 -4.25 8.64 14.24
CA GLY A 129 -3.51 9.05 15.43
C GLY A 129 -3.68 8.11 16.62
N MET A 130 -4.93 7.81 16.97
CA MET A 130 -5.28 6.87 18.05
C MET A 130 -4.65 5.49 17.83
N VAL A 131 -4.74 4.96 16.60
CA VAL A 131 -4.17 3.65 16.26
C VAL A 131 -2.65 3.67 16.25
N MET A 132 -2.04 4.78 15.79
CA MET A 132 -0.60 4.96 15.74
C MET A 132 0.03 5.37 17.08
N GLY A 133 -0.78 5.68 18.09
CA GLY A 133 -0.31 6.10 19.41
C GLY A 133 0.28 7.52 19.44
N LEU A 134 -0.19 8.40 18.55
CA LEU A 134 0.32 9.77 18.46
C LEU A 134 -0.26 10.63 19.59
N GLU A 135 0.57 11.51 20.18
CA GLU A 135 0.13 12.43 21.24
C GLU A 135 -0.84 13.50 20.71
N TRP A 136 -0.64 13.93 19.46
CA TRP A 136 -1.55 14.80 18.72
C TRP A 136 -1.49 14.46 17.22
N SER A 137 -2.57 14.75 16.50
CA SER A 137 -2.71 14.39 15.08
C SER A 137 -3.26 15.57 14.30
N TRP A 138 -2.37 16.26 13.58
CA TRP A 138 -2.70 17.44 12.79
C TRP A 138 -2.37 17.17 11.33
N ASP A 139 -3.15 17.73 10.41
CA ASP A 139 -3.01 17.45 8.99
C ASP A 139 -1.61 17.83 8.45
N PRO A 140 -0.78 16.84 8.03
CA PRO A 140 0.55 17.13 7.51
C PRO A 140 0.54 17.76 6.12
N ASP A 141 -0.48 17.48 5.32
CA ASP A 141 -0.63 17.96 3.94
C ASP A 141 -2.11 18.30 3.67
N PRO A 142 -2.51 19.59 3.77
CA PRO A 142 -3.85 20.05 3.44
C PRO A 142 -4.31 19.72 2.01
N THR A 143 -3.37 19.53 1.08
CA THR A 143 -3.67 19.18 -0.31
C THR A 143 -3.88 17.68 -0.51
N TYR A 144 -3.57 16.84 0.47
CA TYR A 144 -3.81 15.41 0.34
C TYR A 144 -5.30 15.09 0.51
N VAL A 145 -5.91 14.45 -0.49
CA VAL A 145 -7.28 13.92 -0.39
C VAL A 145 -7.22 12.60 0.39
N LEU A 146 -7.44 12.69 1.71
CA LEU A 146 -7.50 11.53 2.60
C LEU A 146 -8.90 10.92 2.51
N THR A 147 -9.00 9.67 2.05
CA THR A 147 -10.24 8.91 1.99
C THR A 147 -10.26 7.84 3.09
N VAL A 148 -11.43 7.28 3.39
CA VAL A 148 -11.56 6.14 4.31
C VAL A 148 -10.71 4.95 3.84
N ASP A 149 -10.65 4.73 2.52
CA ASP A 149 -9.79 3.73 1.90
C ASP A 149 -8.30 3.95 2.24
N ASN A 150 -7.83 5.21 2.17
CA ASN A 150 -6.47 5.56 2.57
C ASN A 150 -6.25 5.31 4.07
N VAL A 151 -7.23 5.60 4.94
CA VAL A 151 -7.16 5.32 6.38
C VAL A 151 -6.96 3.83 6.64
N ILE A 152 -7.77 2.97 6.02
CA ILE A 152 -7.67 1.52 6.17
C ILE A 152 -6.29 1.04 5.70
N LYS A 153 -5.78 1.54 4.57
CA LYS A 153 -4.44 1.22 4.06
C LYS A 153 -3.33 1.61 5.02
N ILE A 154 -3.39 2.82 5.57
CA ILE A 154 -2.42 3.29 6.57
C ILE A 154 -2.44 2.39 7.80
N MET A 155 -3.63 2.04 8.30
CA MET A 155 -3.78 1.17 9.47
C MET A 155 -3.32 -0.27 9.20
N ALA A 156 -3.54 -0.80 8.00
CA ALA A 156 -3.02 -2.11 7.60
C ALA A 156 -1.49 -2.14 7.55
N ILE A 157 -0.86 -1.08 7.01
CA ILE A 157 0.59 -0.92 6.99
C ILE A 157 1.15 -0.83 8.42
N HIS A 158 0.53 -0.01 9.27
CA HIS A 158 0.93 0.14 10.67
C HIS A 158 0.81 -1.17 11.44
N MET A 159 -0.26 -1.96 11.21
CA MET A 159 -0.42 -3.27 11.84
C MET A 159 0.71 -4.22 11.46
N ARG A 160 1.12 -4.24 10.19
CA ARG A 160 2.26 -5.04 9.73
C ARG A 160 3.55 -4.62 10.42
N PHE A 161 3.79 -3.32 10.59
CA PHE A 161 4.94 -2.83 11.35
C PHE A 161 4.93 -3.24 12.82
N ARG A 162 3.77 -3.16 13.48
CA ARG A 162 3.62 -3.64 14.88
C ARG A 162 3.93 -5.12 15.03
N CYS A 163 3.63 -5.93 14.00
CA CYS A 163 3.94 -7.35 13.97
C CYS A 163 5.34 -7.67 13.38
N ASN A 164 6.16 -6.67 13.03
CA ASN A 164 7.42 -6.83 12.32
C ASN A 164 7.30 -7.65 11.01
N ILE A 165 6.17 -7.51 10.33
CA ILE A 165 5.90 -8.12 9.02
C ILE A 165 6.33 -7.12 7.94
N PRO A 166 7.17 -7.51 6.96
CA PRO A 166 7.56 -6.60 5.89
C PRO A 166 6.38 -6.24 4.98
N VAL A 167 6.40 -5.03 4.43
CA VAL A 167 5.29 -4.49 3.65
C VAL A 167 5.71 -4.43 2.18
N VAL A 168 5.12 -5.29 1.35
CA VAL A 168 5.34 -5.28 -0.11
C VAL A 168 4.04 -4.88 -0.79
N ILE A 169 3.99 -3.68 -1.35
CA ILE A 169 2.80 -3.10 -1.96
C ILE A 169 2.91 -3.24 -3.48
N VAL A 170 1.94 -3.91 -4.11
CA VAL A 170 1.83 -3.96 -5.57
C VAL A 170 0.69 -3.04 -6.02
N GLY A 171 0.93 -2.26 -7.07
CA GLY A 171 -0.13 -1.46 -7.68
C GLY A 171 0.38 -0.65 -8.86
N GLU A 172 -0.53 -0.20 -9.72
CA GLU A 172 -0.20 0.60 -10.91
C GLU A 172 0.55 1.91 -10.54
N THR A 173 1.36 2.43 -11.47
CA THR A 173 1.95 3.77 -11.28
C THR A 173 0.85 4.82 -11.18
N GLY A 174 1.03 5.81 -10.31
CA GLY A 174 0.04 6.88 -10.14
C GLY A 174 -1.17 6.54 -9.26
N CYS A 175 -1.27 5.33 -8.69
CA CYS A 175 -2.36 5.01 -7.75
C CYS A 175 -2.22 5.64 -6.34
N GLY A 176 -1.10 6.33 -6.07
CA GLY A 176 -0.92 7.11 -4.84
C GLY A 176 -0.10 6.44 -3.73
N LYS A 177 0.51 5.26 -3.96
CA LYS A 177 1.36 4.53 -2.99
C LYS A 177 2.33 5.45 -2.24
N THR A 178 3.26 6.07 -2.97
CA THR A 178 4.31 6.93 -2.40
C THR A 178 3.74 8.12 -1.64
N ARG A 179 2.60 8.69 -2.08
CA ARG A 179 1.96 9.82 -1.41
C ARG A 179 1.25 9.40 -0.11
N LEU A 180 0.62 8.21 -0.09
CA LEU A 180 0.02 7.65 1.11
C LEU A 180 1.07 7.33 2.18
N ILE A 181 2.18 6.68 1.79
CA ILE A 181 3.28 6.39 2.74
C ILE A 181 3.86 7.68 3.30
N ARG A 182 4.11 8.68 2.44
CA ARG A 182 4.61 9.98 2.88
C ARG A 182 3.66 10.65 3.86
N TYR A 183 2.37 10.68 3.56
CA TYR A 183 1.35 11.25 4.46
C TYR A 183 1.36 10.59 5.84
N MET A 184 1.44 9.25 5.89
CA MET A 184 1.55 8.48 7.13
C MET A 184 2.82 8.85 7.91
N CYS A 185 3.98 8.94 7.23
CA CYS A 185 5.24 9.30 7.86
C CYS A 185 5.21 10.72 8.42
N ASP A 186 4.74 11.69 7.62
CA ASP A 186 4.66 13.09 8.04
C ASP A 186 3.69 13.28 9.21
N LEU A 187 2.58 12.51 9.24
CA LEU A 187 1.66 12.50 10.38
C LEU A 187 2.36 12.00 11.66
N ALA A 188 3.09 10.90 11.57
CA ALA A 188 3.85 10.36 12.71
C ALA A 188 4.96 11.31 13.18
N ALA A 189 5.68 11.94 12.25
CA ALA A 189 6.72 12.91 12.56
C ALA A 189 6.14 14.15 13.29
N ARG A 190 4.97 14.63 12.86
CA ARG A 190 4.29 15.74 13.54
C ARG A 190 3.76 15.37 14.92
N GLY A 191 3.28 14.14 15.09
CA GLY A 191 2.72 13.64 16.36
C GLY A 191 3.74 13.21 17.41
N CYS A 192 5.05 13.40 17.16
CA CYS A 192 6.10 13.04 18.10
C CYS A 192 6.25 14.05 19.25
N LYS A 193 6.90 13.63 20.34
CA LYS A 193 7.08 14.42 21.59
C LYS A 193 7.64 15.83 21.39
N ASP A 194 8.44 16.02 20.34
CA ASP A 194 9.06 17.29 19.98
C ASP A 194 8.44 17.92 18.72
N GLY A 195 7.12 17.79 18.52
CA GLY A 195 6.34 18.13 17.30
C GLY A 195 6.44 19.56 16.73
N ARG A 196 7.44 20.34 17.16
CA ARG A 196 7.92 21.58 16.53
C ARG A 196 9.12 21.36 15.59
N SER A 197 9.80 20.22 15.65
CA SER A 197 10.97 19.93 14.80
C SER A 197 10.57 19.15 13.54
N HIS A 198 11.12 19.54 12.39
CA HIS A 198 10.93 18.78 11.15
C HIS A 198 11.82 17.53 11.20
N VAL A 199 11.26 16.42 11.68
CA VAL A 199 11.97 15.15 11.78
C VAL A 199 11.85 14.38 10.47
N GLN A 200 12.98 14.10 9.83
CA GLN A 200 13.01 13.22 8.67
C GLN A 200 12.87 11.76 9.15
N ASN A 201 11.69 11.16 8.96
CA ASN A 201 11.42 9.76 9.32
C ASN A 201 11.13 8.86 8.11
N MET A 202 11.28 9.37 6.88
CA MET A 202 11.12 8.59 5.66
C MET A 202 12.32 8.81 4.72
N LEU A 203 12.91 7.71 4.25
CA LEU A 203 13.88 7.67 3.18
C LEU A 203 13.26 6.98 1.97
N ILE A 204 13.41 7.57 0.78
CA ILE A 204 12.93 6.97 -0.46
C ILE A 204 14.13 6.57 -1.31
N MET A 205 14.12 5.31 -1.75
CA MET A 205 15.04 4.79 -2.74
C MET A 205 14.26 4.45 -4.00
N LYS A 206 14.48 5.19 -5.08
CA LYS A 206 13.92 4.85 -6.39
C LYS A 206 14.80 3.79 -7.04
N VAL A 207 14.27 2.59 -7.17
CA VAL A 207 14.97 1.48 -7.82
C VAL A 207 14.70 1.55 -9.32
N HIS A 208 15.72 1.28 -10.12
CA HIS A 208 15.64 1.19 -11.57
C HIS A 208 16.66 0.17 -12.05
N SER A 209 16.64 -0.20 -13.34
CA SER A 209 17.52 -1.23 -13.91
C SER A 209 19.04 -0.96 -13.82
N GLY A 210 19.44 0.21 -13.33
CA GLY A 210 20.84 0.58 -13.12
C GLY A 210 21.22 0.68 -11.64
N THR A 211 20.29 0.43 -10.73
CA THR A 211 20.53 0.41 -9.29
C THR A 211 21.41 -0.78 -8.93
N LEU A 212 22.57 -0.51 -8.35
CA LEU A 212 23.51 -1.53 -7.90
C LEU A 212 23.24 -1.90 -6.44
N GLU A 213 23.68 -3.09 -6.04
CA GLU A 213 23.63 -3.53 -4.63
C GLU A 213 24.34 -2.53 -3.69
N SER A 214 25.44 -1.92 -4.15
CA SER A 214 26.15 -0.88 -3.39
C SER A 214 25.32 0.35 -3.08
N ASP A 215 24.33 0.67 -3.93
CA ASP A 215 23.41 1.79 -3.68
C ASP A 215 22.41 1.44 -2.59
N VAL A 216 21.92 0.18 -2.59
CA VAL A 216 21.04 -0.34 -1.54
C VAL A 216 21.76 -0.35 -0.19
N ILE A 217 23.00 -0.84 -0.15
CA ILE A 217 23.83 -0.88 1.07
C ILE A 217 23.96 0.51 1.68
N LYS A 218 24.41 1.50 0.88
CA LYS A 218 24.55 2.88 1.36
C LYS A 218 23.25 3.44 1.90
N LYS A 219 22.12 3.12 1.25
CA LYS A 219 20.81 3.65 1.65
C LYS A 219 20.29 3.02 2.94
N VAL A 220 20.56 1.73 3.15
CA VAL A 220 20.23 1.03 4.40
C VAL A 220 21.08 1.57 5.56
N GLU A 221 22.38 1.77 5.35
CA GLU A 221 23.25 2.37 6.38
C GLU A 221 22.85 3.80 6.76
N GLU A 222 22.41 4.60 5.78
CA GLU A 222 21.83 5.92 6.03
C GLU A 222 20.53 5.81 6.88
N ALA A 223 19.66 4.86 6.52
CA ALA A 223 18.41 4.62 7.24
C ALA A 223 18.65 4.15 8.68
N GLU A 224 19.65 3.30 8.94
CA GLU A 224 20.02 2.87 10.29
C GLU A 224 20.45 4.04 11.18
N LYS A 225 21.29 4.93 10.64
CA LYS A 225 21.76 6.12 11.38
C LYS A 225 20.60 7.04 11.75
N ILE A 226 19.69 7.29 10.80
CA ILE A 226 18.51 8.12 11.03
C ILE A 226 17.54 7.43 12.01
N ALA A 227 17.35 6.12 11.88
CA ALA A 227 16.48 5.35 12.77
C ALA A 227 16.97 5.36 14.22
N ALA A 228 18.27 5.14 14.45
CA ALA A 228 18.84 5.21 15.78
C ALA A 228 18.63 6.60 16.42
N LYS A 229 18.87 7.67 15.64
CA LYS A 229 18.65 9.04 16.09
C LYS A 229 17.17 9.30 16.41
N ASN A 230 16.27 9.02 15.47
CA ASN A 230 14.84 9.28 15.62
C ASN A 230 14.23 8.50 16.79
N ARG A 231 14.70 7.26 17.03
CA ARG A 231 14.24 6.46 18.15
C ARG A 231 14.69 7.03 19.50
N ASN A 232 15.94 7.46 19.60
CA ASN A 232 16.50 8.00 20.84
C ASN A 232 15.97 9.40 21.17
N ASP A 233 15.92 10.27 20.16
CA ASP A 233 15.61 11.69 20.36
C ASP A 233 14.09 11.93 20.41
N HIS A 234 13.30 11.18 19.63
CA HIS A 234 11.89 11.48 19.40
C HIS A 234 10.93 10.30 19.64
N GLY A 235 11.45 9.09 19.83
CA GLY A 235 10.64 7.88 20.04
C GLY A 235 9.87 7.42 18.79
N ILE A 236 10.25 7.86 17.59
CA ILE A 236 9.54 7.53 16.34
C ILE A 236 10.30 6.53 15.47
N ASP A 237 9.54 5.76 14.71
CA ASP A 237 10.07 4.83 13.72
C ASP A 237 10.57 5.57 12.47
N THR A 238 11.57 4.99 11.80
CA THR A 238 12.07 5.47 10.51
C THR A 238 11.78 4.44 9.43
N ILE A 239 11.24 4.90 8.31
CA ILE A 239 10.83 4.07 7.18
C ILE A 239 11.82 4.22 6.02
N LEU A 240 12.36 3.12 5.54
CA LEU A 240 13.03 3.04 4.25
C LEU A 240 12.06 2.45 3.21
N PHE A 241 11.71 3.27 2.22
CA PHE A 241 10.78 2.94 1.15
C PHE A 241 11.51 2.69 -0.17
N PHE A 242 11.52 1.45 -0.63
CA PHE A 242 12.01 1.04 -1.94
C PHE A 242 10.88 1.21 -2.97
N ASP A 243 10.93 2.27 -3.77
CA ASP A 243 9.97 2.51 -4.86
C ASP A 243 10.43 1.77 -6.12
N GLU A 244 9.48 1.11 -6.80
CA GLU A 244 9.74 0.27 -7.99
C GLU A 244 10.77 -0.84 -7.77
N ALA A 245 10.74 -1.48 -6.58
CA ALA A 245 11.75 -2.42 -6.12
C ALA A 245 12.03 -3.59 -7.07
N ASN A 246 11.01 -4.08 -7.79
CA ASN A 246 11.11 -5.20 -8.71
C ASN A 246 11.66 -4.84 -10.11
N THR A 247 12.36 -3.71 -10.28
CA THR A 247 12.93 -3.28 -11.58
C THR A 247 14.44 -3.49 -11.71
N SER A 248 15.11 -3.96 -10.65
CA SER A 248 16.56 -4.18 -10.61
C SER A 248 16.92 -5.57 -10.10
N ASP A 249 18.06 -6.10 -10.55
CA ASP A 249 18.67 -7.34 -10.05
C ASP A 249 19.03 -7.25 -8.55
N ALA A 250 19.12 -6.03 -8.00
CA ALA A 250 19.29 -5.79 -6.56
C ALA A 250 18.10 -6.27 -5.70
N ILE A 251 17.01 -6.76 -6.29
CA ILE A 251 15.84 -7.30 -5.58
C ILE A 251 16.20 -8.44 -4.61
N GLY A 252 17.26 -9.21 -4.90
CA GLY A 252 17.78 -10.23 -3.98
C GLY A 252 18.27 -9.64 -2.66
N LEU A 253 19.07 -8.58 -2.73
CA LEU A 253 19.54 -7.85 -1.54
C LEU A 253 18.39 -7.10 -0.84
N ILE A 254 17.46 -6.51 -1.60
CA ILE A 254 16.25 -5.89 -1.00
C ILE A 254 15.45 -6.93 -0.21
N LYS A 255 15.30 -8.16 -0.72
CA LYS A 255 14.68 -9.25 0.03
C LYS A 255 15.44 -9.54 1.32
N GLU A 256 16.77 -9.58 1.29
CA GLU A 256 17.59 -9.83 2.49
C GLU A 256 17.31 -8.77 3.57
N VAL A 257 17.32 -7.50 3.14
CA VAL A 257 17.04 -6.35 4.01
C VAL A 257 15.64 -6.43 4.62
N MET A 258 14.63 -6.71 3.79
CA MET A 258 13.23 -6.68 4.21
C MET A 258 12.85 -7.90 5.04
N CYS A 259 13.15 -9.11 4.56
CA CYS A 259 12.70 -10.36 5.15
C CYS A 259 13.65 -10.86 6.24
N ASP A 260 14.96 -10.80 6.00
CA ASP A 260 15.95 -11.40 6.90
C ASP A 260 16.53 -10.37 7.89
N ARG A 261 16.19 -9.08 7.71
CA ARG A 261 16.73 -7.95 8.49
C ARG A 261 18.26 -7.90 8.44
N ARG A 262 18.84 -8.26 7.29
CA ARG A 262 20.29 -8.33 7.08
C ARG A 262 20.70 -7.63 5.79
N ILE A 263 21.96 -7.23 5.74
CA ILE A 263 22.61 -6.68 4.55
C ILE A 263 23.99 -7.31 4.43
N ASN A 264 24.23 -8.10 3.38
CA ASN A 264 25.46 -8.90 3.20
C ASN A 264 25.80 -9.77 4.42
N GLY A 265 24.76 -10.37 5.03
CA GLY A 265 24.89 -11.20 6.21
C GLY A 265 25.02 -10.43 7.54
N ARG A 266 25.28 -9.12 7.54
CA ARG A 266 25.30 -8.29 8.75
C ARG A 266 23.86 -7.99 9.19
N LEU A 267 23.56 -8.15 10.48
CA LEU A 267 22.27 -7.74 11.04
C LEU A 267 22.12 -6.20 10.97
N ILE A 268 20.94 -5.75 10.58
CA ILE A 268 20.54 -4.35 10.64
C ILE A 268 20.20 -4.04 12.10
N GLU A 269 20.96 -3.17 12.76
CA GLU A 269 20.93 -3.00 14.23
C GLU A 269 19.80 -2.11 14.71
N ALA A 270 19.49 -1.04 13.95
CA ALA A 270 18.37 -0.16 14.26
C ALA A 270 17.05 -0.75 13.73
N ASP A 271 15.95 -0.51 14.44
CA ASP A 271 14.61 -0.97 14.02
C ASP A 271 14.02 -0.09 12.90
N VAL A 272 14.70 -0.06 11.75
CA VAL A 272 14.22 0.56 10.52
C VAL A 272 12.99 -0.22 10.04
N LYS A 273 11.89 0.46 9.68
CA LYS A 273 10.74 -0.19 9.05
C LYS A 273 10.91 -0.16 7.53
N PHE A 274 10.65 -1.29 6.86
CA PHE A 274 10.85 -1.40 5.41
C PHE A 274 9.53 -1.53 4.66
N ILE A 275 9.40 -0.77 3.58
CA ILE A 275 8.32 -0.91 2.60
C ILE A 275 8.95 -1.04 1.22
N ALA A 276 8.45 -1.96 0.39
CA ALA A 276 8.74 -2.00 -1.04
C ALA A 276 7.45 -1.76 -1.83
N ALA A 277 7.48 -0.85 -2.80
CA ALA A 277 6.47 -0.76 -3.84
C ALA A 277 6.96 -1.47 -5.11
N CYS A 278 6.12 -2.33 -5.67
CA CYS A 278 6.41 -3.09 -6.87
C CYS A 278 5.40 -2.76 -7.96
N ASN A 279 5.87 -2.75 -9.20
CA ASN A 279 5.01 -2.61 -10.37
C ASN A 279 4.33 -3.95 -10.68
N PRO A 280 3.07 -3.95 -11.14
CA PRO A 280 2.33 -5.18 -11.41
C PRO A 280 2.89 -5.91 -12.64
N TYR A 281 2.70 -7.22 -12.67
CA TYR A 281 3.09 -8.07 -13.79
C TYR A 281 2.02 -8.02 -14.88
N ARG A 282 2.22 -7.16 -15.88
CA ARG A 282 1.28 -6.96 -17.00
C ARG A 282 1.99 -7.10 -18.34
N LYS A 283 1.42 -7.91 -19.23
CA LYS A 283 1.86 -8.06 -20.62
C LYS A 283 1.11 -7.08 -21.53
N HIS A 284 1.79 -6.55 -22.54
CA HIS A 284 1.14 -5.82 -23.62
C HIS A 284 0.19 -6.72 -24.42
N THR A 285 -0.81 -6.14 -25.07
CA THR A 285 -1.64 -6.87 -26.05
C THR A 285 -0.79 -7.29 -27.25
N ASP A 286 -1.12 -8.40 -27.90
CA ASP A 286 -0.34 -8.89 -29.04
C ASP A 286 -0.26 -7.86 -30.18
N LYS A 287 -1.34 -7.08 -30.39
CA LYS A 287 -1.34 -5.96 -31.35
C LYS A 287 -0.29 -4.90 -31.00
N MET A 288 -0.11 -4.59 -29.72
CA MET A 288 0.90 -3.64 -29.28
C MET A 288 2.31 -4.24 -29.35
N ILE A 289 2.47 -5.53 -29.00
CA ILE A 289 3.73 -6.26 -29.16
C ILE A 289 4.17 -6.24 -30.62
N SER A 290 3.30 -6.62 -31.56
CA SER A 290 3.60 -6.59 -33.00
C SER A 290 3.98 -5.19 -33.48
N LYS A 291 3.32 -4.13 -32.95
CA LYS A 291 3.69 -2.74 -33.24
C LYS A 291 5.06 -2.36 -32.69
N LEU A 292 5.37 -2.73 -31.45
CA LEU A 292 6.67 -2.46 -30.82
C LEU A 292 7.80 -3.18 -31.54
N GLU A 293 7.58 -4.43 -31.98
CA GLU A 293 8.57 -5.22 -32.69
C GLU A 293 8.75 -4.79 -34.16
N SER A 294 7.72 -4.17 -34.76
CA SER A 294 7.78 -3.62 -36.12
C SER A 294 8.19 -2.14 -36.20
N ALA A 295 8.22 -1.41 -35.07
CA ALA A 295 8.61 -0.01 -35.05
C ALA A 295 10.15 0.15 -35.06
N GLY A 296 10.67 0.88 -36.05
CA GLY A 296 12.10 1.21 -36.18
C GLY A 296 12.93 0.18 -36.96
N LEU A 297 14.23 0.07 -36.62
CA LEU A 297 15.19 -0.88 -37.24
C LEU A 297 15.00 -2.34 -36.80
N GLY A 298 13.89 -2.67 -36.13
CA GLY A 298 13.69 -3.95 -35.45
C GLY A 298 14.63 -4.12 -34.26
N PHE A 299 14.27 -5.02 -33.34
CA PHE A 299 15.20 -5.43 -32.29
C PHE A 299 16.29 -6.32 -32.90
N PHE A 300 17.56 -6.01 -32.65
CA PHE A 300 18.71 -6.82 -33.11
C PHE A 300 18.68 -8.28 -32.64
N VAL A 301 17.97 -8.56 -31.54
CA VAL A 301 17.84 -9.89 -30.94
C VAL A 301 16.38 -10.33 -30.97
N LYS A 302 16.13 -11.56 -31.43
CA LYS A 302 14.78 -12.12 -31.44
C LYS A 302 14.25 -12.30 -30.01
N ALA A 303 12.93 -12.30 -29.87
CA ALA A 303 12.26 -12.51 -28.57
C ALA A 303 12.70 -13.84 -27.92
N THR A 304 12.87 -14.89 -28.73
CA THR A 304 13.32 -16.22 -28.31
C THR A 304 14.76 -16.23 -27.78
N GLU A 305 15.62 -15.39 -28.34
CA GLU A 305 17.07 -15.31 -28.05
C GLU A 305 17.42 -14.34 -26.90
N THR A 306 16.45 -13.55 -26.43
CA THR A 306 16.67 -12.60 -25.34
C THR A 306 16.88 -13.33 -24.01
N GLN A 307 17.94 -12.97 -23.26
CA GLN A 307 18.20 -13.54 -21.93
C GLN A 307 17.32 -12.92 -20.83
N GLN A 308 16.93 -11.66 -20.98
CA GLN A 308 16.09 -10.97 -20.00
C GLN A 308 14.62 -11.36 -20.15
N LYS A 309 14.17 -12.26 -19.28
CA LYS A 309 12.82 -12.83 -19.28
C LYS A 309 12.25 -12.91 -17.86
N LEU A 310 10.93 -12.81 -17.78
CA LEU A 310 10.13 -13.22 -16.63
C LEU A 310 9.55 -14.61 -16.96
N GLY A 311 10.15 -15.67 -16.42
CA GLY A 311 9.88 -17.03 -16.89
C GLY A 311 10.18 -17.15 -18.39
N LYS A 312 9.16 -17.46 -19.20
CA LYS A 312 9.28 -17.53 -20.67
C LYS A 312 9.04 -16.20 -21.39
N ILE A 313 8.58 -15.15 -20.69
CA ILE A 313 8.14 -13.89 -21.30
C ILE A 313 9.30 -12.89 -21.38
N PRO A 314 9.72 -12.43 -22.58
CA PRO A 314 10.73 -11.38 -22.70
C PRO A 314 10.26 -10.09 -22.02
N LEU A 315 11.13 -9.46 -21.22
CA LEU A 315 10.74 -8.28 -20.43
C LEU A 315 10.22 -7.12 -21.28
N ARG A 316 10.66 -7.00 -22.54
CA ARG A 316 10.18 -5.98 -23.49
C ARG A 316 8.71 -6.14 -23.92
N GLN A 317 8.12 -7.31 -23.69
CA GLN A 317 6.71 -7.58 -23.95
C GLN A 317 5.83 -7.24 -22.74
N LEU A 318 6.44 -6.93 -21.59
CA LEU A 318 5.73 -6.44 -20.42
C LEU A 318 5.52 -4.93 -20.51
N VAL A 319 4.39 -4.46 -19.97
CA VAL A 319 4.09 -3.03 -19.80
C VAL A 319 5.10 -2.38 -18.86
N TYR A 320 5.48 -3.12 -17.82
CA TYR A 320 6.51 -2.73 -16.87
C TYR A 320 7.69 -3.69 -17.02
N ARG A 321 8.90 -3.15 -17.17
CA ARG A 321 10.12 -3.95 -17.20
C ARG A 321 10.47 -4.38 -15.77
N VAL A 322 9.87 -5.48 -15.32
CA VAL A 322 9.98 -5.98 -13.94
C VAL A 322 10.56 -7.40 -13.89
N LEU A 323 11.25 -7.68 -12.80
CA LEU A 323 11.80 -8.98 -12.45
C LEU A 323 10.86 -9.74 -11.51
N ASP A 324 11.10 -11.04 -11.39
CA ASP A 324 10.38 -11.90 -10.46
C ASP A 324 10.65 -11.47 -9.01
N LEU A 325 9.58 -11.48 -8.19
CA LEU A 325 9.70 -11.28 -6.76
C LEU A 325 10.25 -12.55 -6.11
N PRO A 326 11.29 -12.44 -5.27
CA PRO A 326 11.82 -13.56 -4.51
C PRO A 326 10.70 -14.33 -3.78
N PRO A 327 10.74 -15.68 -3.74
CA PRO A 327 9.64 -16.49 -3.21
C PRO A 327 9.17 -16.10 -1.80
N SER A 328 10.08 -15.68 -0.92
CA SER A 328 9.75 -15.24 0.45
C SER A 328 9.00 -13.90 0.50
N MET A 329 9.10 -13.05 -0.53
CA MET A 329 8.38 -11.78 -0.61
C MET A 329 6.96 -11.95 -1.16
N ARG A 330 6.69 -13.02 -1.92
CA ARG A 330 5.39 -13.24 -2.58
C ARG A 330 4.22 -13.30 -1.59
N PRO A 331 4.31 -13.99 -0.43
CA PRO A 331 3.22 -13.98 0.54
C PRO A 331 2.99 -12.63 1.21
N LEU A 332 3.99 -11.75 1.18
CA LEU A 332 3.93 -10.43 1.79
C LEU A 332 3.25 -9.40 0.88
N VAL A 333 3.04 -9.74 -0.39
CA VAL A 333 2.39 -8.86 -1.38
C VAL A 333 1.02 -8.44 -0.90
N TYR A 334 0.77 -7.14 -0.97
CA TYR A 334 -0.46 -6.48 -0.62
C TYR A 334 -0.91 -5.67 -1.83
N ASP A 335 -2.12 -5.94 -2.31
CA ASP A 335 -2.72 -5.16 -3.39
C ASP A 335 -3.07 -3.77 -2.87
N PHE A 336 -2.52 -2.72 -3.50
CA PHE A 336 -2.92 -1.35 -3.19
C PHE A 336 -4.27 -0.99 -3.82
N GLY A 337 -4.73 -1.77 -4.79
CA GLY A 337 -5.91 -1.46 -5.59
C GLY A 337 -5.67 -0.33 -6.59
N GLN A 338 -6.78 0.08 -7.19
CA GLN A 338 -6.88 1.07 -8.25
C GLN A 338 -7.69 2.28 -7.80
N LEU A 339 -7.40 3.43 -8.41
CA LEU A 339 -8.19 4.63 -8.19
C LEU A 339 -9.53 4.49 -8.91
N ASN A 340 -10.62 4.69 -8.18
CA ASN A 340 -11.91 4.88 -8.83
C ASN A 340 -11.97 6.25 -9.53
N ASN A 341 -12.85 6.38 -10.51
CA ASN A 341 -12.94 7.58 -11.35
C ASN A 341 -13.26 8.87 -10.57
N ALA A 342 -14.01 8.77 -9.46
CA ALA A 342 -14.36 9.93 -8.64
C ALA A 342 -13.12 10.42 -7.87
N THR A 343 -12.43 9.52 -7.18
CA THR A 343 -11.20 9.84 -6.44
C THR A 343 -10.10 10.34 -7.37
N GLU A 344 -9.95 9.77 -8.57
CA GLU A 344 -9.02 10.29 -9.57
C GLU A 344 -9.36 11.71 -10.02
N LYS A 345 -10.65 12.01 -10.21
CA LYS A 345 -11.10 13.36 -10.54
C LYS A 345 -10.73 14.34 -9.43
N ASP A 346 -10.95 13.96 -8.16
CA ASP A 346 -10.61 14.79 -7.01
C ASP A 346 -9.09 15.05 -6.93
N TYR A 347 -8.27 14.02 -7.14
CA TYR A 347 -6.82 14.18 -7.20
C TYR A 347 -6.39 15.07 -8.37
N THR A 348 -6.97 14.88 -9.56
CA THR A 348 -6.64 15.70 -10.73
C THR A 348 -6.99 17.16 -10.49
N ARG A 349 -8.18 17.42 -9.92
CA ARG A 349 -8.62 18.75 -9.52
C ARG A 349 -7.65 19.39 -8.55
N GLN A 350 -7.19 18.65 -7.55
CA GLN A 350 -6.24 19.16 -6.57
C GLN A 350 -4.87 19.47 -7.21
N ILE A 351 -4.36 18.60 -8.08
CA ILE A 351 -3.12 18.84 -8.83
C ILE A 351 -3.24 20.12 -9.66
N VAL A 352 -4.36 20.30 -10.38
CA VAL A 352 -4.61 21.52 -11.17
C VAL A 352 -4.66 22.75 -10.27
N LYS A 353 -5.40 22.68 -9.16
CA LYS A 353 -5.50 23.78 -8.19
C LYS A 353 -4.11 24.19 -7.67
N ASP A 354 -3.29 23.22 -7.26
CA ASP A 354 -1.95 23.46 -6.73
C ASP A 354 -1.03 24.09 -7.79
N ARG A 355 -1.11 23.63 -9.04
CA ARG A 355 -0.34 24.19 -10.17
C ARG A 355 -0.84 25.57 -10.60
N CYS A 356 -2.14 25.84 -10.52
CA CYS A 356 -2.72 27.14 -10.84
C CYS A 356 -2.43 28.18 -9.75
N HIS A 357 -2.22 27.77 -8.49
CA HIS A 357 -1.90 28.68 -7.38
C HIS A 357 -0.60 29.47 -7.60
N VAL A 358 0.34 28.95 -8.39
CA VAL A 358 1.60 29.65 -8.71
C VAL A 358 1.51 30.54 -9.96
N ILE A 359 0.33 30.62 -10.60
CA ILE A 359 0.09 31.39 -11.81
C ILE A 359 -0.90 32.50 -11.49
N SER A 360 -0.42 33.74 -11.38
CA SER A 360 -1.18 34.91 -10.96
C SER A 360 -2.50 35.12 -11.72
N GLU A 361 -2.49 34.85 -13.02
CA GLU A 361 -3.58 35.11 -13.95
C GLU A 361 -4.78 34.17 -13.75
N VAL A 362 -4.56 33.00 -13.15
CA VAL A 362 -5.60 31.97 -12.94
C VAL A 362 -5.75 31.56 -11.47
N THR A 363 -5.00 32.20 -10.58
CA THR A 363 -5.09 31.94 -9.13
C THR A 363 -6.50 32.26 -8.64
N GLY A 364 -7.13 31.29 -7.95
CA GLY A 364 -8.50 31.43 -7.45
C GLY A 364 -9.60 31.33 -8.51
N GLN A 365 -9.27 31.13 -9.79
CA GLN A 365 -10.28 30.97 -10.85
C GLN A 365 -10.83 29.55 -10.89
N THR A 366 -11.86 29.29 -10.06
CA THR A 366 -12.48 27.96 -9.94
C THR A 366 -12.96 27.40 -11.27
N ALA A 367 -13.56 28.22 -12.14
CA ALA A 367 -14.05 27.76 -13.44
C ALA A 367 -12.92 27.22 -14.36
N VAL A 368 -11.75 27.86 -14.34
CA VAL A 368 -10.58 27.41 -15.10
C VAL A 368 -10.05 26.10 -14.52
N ILE A 369 -9.93 26.03 -13.19
CA ILE A 369 -9.49 24.81 -12.49
C ILE A 369 -10.39 23.62 -12.83
N GLU A 370 -11.71 23.79 -12.74
CA GLU A 370 -12.66 22.72 -13.10
C GLU A 370 -12.55 22.31 -14.56
N SER A 371 -12.44 23.27 -15.48
CA SER A 371 -12.37 22.99 -16.92
C SER A 371 -11.10 22.22 -17.29
N VAL A 372 -9.94 22.64 -16.77
CA VAL A 372 -8.66 21.96 -16.99
C VAL A 372 -8.67 20.57 -16.38
N ALA A 373 -9.15 20.43 -15.13
CA ALA A 373 -9.26 19.14 -14.48
C ALA A 373 -10.17 18.18 -15.26
N TYR A 374 -11.30 18.67 -15.78
CA TYR A 374 -12.22 17.87 -16.59
C TYR A 374 -11.57 17.37 -17.88
N VAL A 375 -10.86 18.23 -18.61
CA VAL A 375 -10.13 17.84 -19.83
C VAL A 375 -9.08 16.77 -19.52
N LEU A 376 -8.29 16.95 -18.46
CA LEU A 376 -7.27 15.98 -18.06
C LEU A 376 -7.86 14.63 -17.68
N VAL A 377 -8.93 14.60 -16.88
CA VAL A 377 -9.64 13.35 -16.53
C VAL A 377 -10.18 12.66 -17.78
N TRP A 378 -10.76 13.42 -18.71
CA TRP A 378 -11.26 12.86 -19.96
C TRP A 378 -10.12 12.27 -20.81
N SER A 379 -8.98 12.96 -20.93
CA SER A 379 -7.80 12.48 -21.63
C SER A 379 -7.25 11.19 -21.00
N GLN A 380 -7.16 11.12 -19.67
CA GLN A 380 -6.72 9.90 -18.97
C GLN A 380 -7.66 8.72 -19.23
N LYS A 381 -8.97 8.95 -19.13
CA LYS A 381 -10.00 7.94 -19.44
C LYS A 381 -9.89 7.44 -20.88
N TYR A 382 -9.67 8.34 -21.83
CA TYR A 382 -9.46 8.01 -23.24
C TYR A 382 -8.24 7.09 -23.45
N MET A 383 -7.11 7.43 -22.82
CA MET A 383 -5.88 6.65 -22.92
C MET A 383 -6.04 5.24 -22.30
N ARG A 384 -6.75 5.11 -21.17
CA ARG A 384 -7.04 3.80 -20.57
C ARG A 384 -7.88 2.90 -21.45
N GLY A 385 -8.87 3.47 -22.16
CA GLY A 385 -9.72 2.71 -23.08
C GLY A 385 -8.98 2.10 -24.28
N ARG A 386 -7.74 2.52 -24.56
CA ARG A 386 -6.92 1.98 -25.66
C ARG A 386 -5.92 0.90 -25.24
N ASN A 387 -5.68 0.76 -23.93
CA ASN A 387 -4.69 -0.16 -23.36
C ASN A 387 -5.32 -1.46 -22.80
N VAL A 388 -6.63 -1.65 -22.98
CA VAL A 388 -7.36 -2.88 -22.65
C VAL A 388 -7.42 -3.79 -23.86
#